data_AF-A0A4V3H0X3-F1
#
_entry.id   AF-A0A4V3H0X3-F1
#
_cell.length_a   1.000
_cell.length_b   1.000
_cell.length_c   1.000
_cell.angle_alpha   90.00
_cell.angle_beta   90.00
_cell.angle_gamma   90.00
#
_symmetry.space_group_name_H-M   'P 1'
#
loop_
_entity.id
_entity.type
_entity.pdbx_description
1 polymer ?
#
loop_
_entity_poly.entity_id
_entity_poly.type
_entity_poly.pdbx_seq_one_letter_code
_entity_poly.pdbx_strand_id
1 'polypeptide(L)'
;MPWGDLAMFLRRAIDIALADHVAAVEHKGWVFFDRGLVDAASALEALTGEPVLRPLCMTHRYHRRMFMAPPWPDIYVTDTDRKHGFDAAVVEYRRLMETYPALEYEVLHLPKSTTAARADFVLASLDG
;
A
#
# COMPACT_ATOMS: atom_id res chain seq x y z
N MET A 1 -7.84 2.32 19.35
CA MET A 1 -6.59 1.56 19.08
C MET A 1 -6.98 0.20 18.48
N PRO A 2 -6.27 -0.32 17.46
CA PRO A 2 -6.66 -1.49 16.65
C PRO A 2 -6.63 -2.85 17.38
N TRP A 3 -6.33 -2.89 18.67
CA TRP A 3 -6.02 -4.13 19.40
C TRP A 3 -7.23 -4.98 19.79
N GLY A 4 -8.45 -4.44 19.69
CA GLY A 4 -9.67 -5.17 20.06
C GLY A 4 -10.30 -5.99 18.93
N ASP A 5 -10.15 -5.52 17.67
CA ASP A 5 -10.71 -6.17 16.48
C ASP A 5 -9.98 -5.65 15.22
N LEU A 6 -9.04 -6.46 14.72
CA LEU A 6 -8.26 -6.13 13.52
C LEU A 6 -9.14 -6.07 12.26
N ALA A 7 -10.19 -6.88 12.17
CA ALA A 7 -11.09 -6.87 11.03
C ALA A 7 -11.91 -5.57 10.98
N MET A 8 -12.41 -5.10 12.13
CA MET A 8 -13.09 -3.80 12.23
C MET A 8 -12.14 -2.65 11.88
N PHE A 9 -10.89 -2.70 12.34
CA PHE A 9 -9.87 -1.72 11.97
C PHE A 9 -9.64 -1.68 10.46
N LEU A 10 -9.47 -2.84 9.83
CA LEU A 10 -9.25 -2.93 8.38
C LEU A 10 -10.46 -2.47 7.57
N ARG A 11 -11.68 -2.81 7.99
CA ARG A 11 -12.92 -2.29 7.39
C ARG A 11 -12.96 -0.77 7.47
N ARG A 12 -12.58 -0.18 8.62
CA ARG A 12 -12.51 1.27 8.75
C ARG A 12 -11.41 1.90 7.89
N ALA A 13 -10.26 1.23 7.75
CA ALA A 13 -9.20 1.67 6.87
C ALA A 13 -9.64 1.66 5.39
N ILE A 14 -10.43 0.66 4.98
CA ILE A 14 -11.07 0.60 3.66
C ILE A 14 -12.00 1.80 3.46
N ASP A 15 -12.88 2.10 4.42
CA ASP A 15 -13.80 3.25 4.31
C ASP A 15 -13.04 4.57 4.12
N ILE A 16 -11.97 4.77 4.87
CA ILE A 16 -11.13 5.97 4.78
C ILE A 16 -10.44 6.01 3.41
N ALA A 17 -9.83 4.91 2.97
CA ALA A 17 -9.16 4.84 1.68
C ALA A 17 -10.11 5.11 0.51
N LEU A 18 -11.37 4.68 0.60
CA LEU A 18 -12.41 4.98 -0.39
C LEU A 18 -12.78 6.47 -0.38
N ALA A 19 -12.95 7.07 0.80
CA ALA A 19 -13.25 8.49 0.91
C ALA A 19 -12.11 9.35 0.35
N ASP A 20 -10.86 9.02 0.68
CA ASP A 20 -9.67 9.71 0.17
C ASP A 20 -9.53 9.54 -1.35
N HIS A 21 -9.84 8.34 -1.89
CA HIS A 21 -9.84 8.08 -3.33
C HIS A 21 -10.87 8.94 -4.06
N VAL A 22 -12.11 9.02 -3.54
CA VAL A 22 -13.17 9.85 -4.11
C VAL A 22 -12.80 11.33 -4.06
N ALA A 23 -12.27 11.81 -2.93
CA ALA A 23 -11.83 13.20 -2.79
C ALA A 23 -10.70 13.55 -3.77
N ALA A 24 -9.77 12.61 -4.00
CA ALA A 24 -8.66 12.81 -4.92
C ALA A 24 -9.09 13.00 -6.39
N VAL A 25 -10.25 12.50 -6.80
CA VAL A 25 -10.78 12.67 -8.17
C VAL A 25 -11.00 14.15 -8.51
N GLU A 26 -11.28 14.99 -7.51
CA GLU A 26 -11.51 16.43 -7.72
C GLU A 26 -10.21 17.23 -7.86
N HIS A 27 -9.05 16.64 -7.52
CA HIS A 27 -7.76 17.31 -7.60
C HIS A 27 -7.19 17.26 -9.02
N LYS A 28 -6.73 18.41 -9.52
CA LYS A 28 -6.00 18.50 -10.79
C LYS A 28 -4.52 18.19 -10.54
N GLY A 29 -4.04 17.07 -11.07
CA GLY A 29 -2.63 16.67 -11.03
C GLY A 29 -2.42 15.32 -10.33
N TRP A 30 -1.16 15.00 -10.02
CA TRP A 30 -0.80 13.76 -9.33
C TRP A 30 -1.14 13.82 -7.84
N VAL A 31 -1.84 12.80 -7.36
CA VAL A 31 -2.09 12.57 -5.93
C VAL A 31 -1.36 11.29 -5.52
N PHE A 32 -0.53 11.38 -4.49
CA PHE A 32 0.20 10.24 -3.94
C PHE A 32 -0.48 9.76 -2.66
N PHE A 33 -0.68 8.45 -2.56
CA PHE A 33 -1.23 7.80 -1.38
C PHE A 33 -0.12 7.00 -0.70
N ASP A 34 0.09 7.23 0.59
CA ASP A 34 0.91 6.36 1.43
C ASP A 34 0.01 5.27 2.03
N ARG A 35 0.08 4.07 1.44
CA ARG A 35 -0.89 2.98 1.57
C ARG A 35 -2.27 3.34 1.00
N GLY A 36 -3.12 2.34 0.80
CA GLY A 36 -4.42 2.56 0.18
C GLY A 36 -5.33 1.34 0.23
N LEU A 37 -6.40 1.39 -0.54
CA LEU A 37 -7.48 0.39 -0.56
C LEU A 37 -6.95 -1.03 -0.79
N VAL A 38 -5.97 -1.19 -1.68
CA VAL A 38 -5.38 -2.51 -2.00
C VAL A 38 -4.72 -3.13 -0.77
N ASP A 39 -3.98 -2.34 0.01
CA ASP A 39 -3.28 -2.81 1.21
C ASP A 39 -4.28 -3.30 2.26
N ALA A 40 -5.24 -2.45 2.63
CA ALA A 40 -6.26 -2.75 3.62
C ALA A 40 -7.18 -3.91 3.20
N ALA A 41 -7.60 -3.95 1.92
CA ALA A 41 -8.44 -5.02 1.40
C ALA A 41 -7.70 -6.35 1.32
N SER A 42 -6.40 -6.35 0.94
CA SER A 42 -5.59 -7.57 0.91
C SER A 42 -5.38 -8.16 2.31
N ALA A 43 -5.17 -7.28 3.30
CA ALA A 43 -5.04 -7.69 4.70
C ALA A 43 -6.37 -8.22 5.26
N LEU A 44 -7.50 -7.60 4.90
CA LEU A 44 -8.82 -8.06 5.34
C LEU A 44 -9.16 -9.42 4.76
N GLU A 45 -8.96 -9.61 3.45
CA GLU A 45 -9.16 -10.89 2.77
C GLU A 45 -8.26 -11.98 3.35
N ALA A 46 -6.98 -11.68 3.62
CA ALA A 46 -6.07 -12.64 4.26
C ALA A 46 -6.48 -13.00 5.70
N LEU A 47 -7.13 -12.08 6.42
CA LEU A 47 -7.57 -12.28 7.80
C LEU A 47 -8.88 -13.06 7.88
N THR A 48 -9.86 -12.76 7.02
CA THR A 48 -11.23 -13.30 7.12
C THR A 48 -11.51 -14.41 6.11
N GLY A 49 -10.73 -14.51 5.03
CA GLY A 49 -10.99 -15.37 3.89
C GLY A 49 -12.14 -14.88 2.98
N GLU A 50 -12.74 -13.74 3.28
CA GLU A 50 -13.80 -13.15 2.44
C GLU A 50 -13.18 -12.50 1.19
N PRO A 51 -13.67 -12.79 -0.04
CA PRO A 51 -13.07 -12.33 -1.28
C PRO A 51 -13.39 -10.86 -1.60
N VAL A 52 -12.97 -9.94 -0.72
CA VAL A 52 -13.28 -8.51 -0.78
C VAL A 52 -12.32 -7.72 -1.67
N LEU A 53 -11.10 -8.22 -1.88
CA LEU A 53 -10.01 -7.48 -2.53
C LEU A 53 -10.35 -7.11 -3.98
N ARG A 54 -10.64 -8.13 -4.81
CA ARG A 54 -10.86 -7.93 -6.24
C ARG A 54 -12.06 -7.03 -6.54
N PRO A 55 -13.26 -7.21 -5.94
CA PRO A 55 -14.39 -6.32 -6.18
C PRO A 55 -14.07 -4.85 -5.87
N LEU A 56 -13.49 -4.58 -4.70
CA LEU A 56 -13.15 -3.22 -4.28
C LEU A 56 -12.13 -2.56 -5.21
N CYS A 57 -11.07 -3.29 -5.56
CA CYS A 57 -9.97 -2.74 -6.35
C CYS A 57 -10.32 -2.57 -7.84
N MET A 58 -11.26 -3.35 -8.37
CA MET A 58 -11.71 -3.19 -9.76
C MET A 58 -12.68 -2.01 -9.91
N THR A 59 -13.47 -1.70 -8.88
CA THR A 59 -14.35 -0.51 -8.86
C THR A 59 -13.57 0.78 -8.58
N HIS A 60 -12.63 0.75 -7.64
CA HIS A 60 -11.84 1.91 -7.22
C HIS A 60 -10.37 1.71 -7.58
N ARG A 61 -10.06 1.79 -8.88
CA ARG A 61 -8.68 1.63 -9.35
C ARG A 61 -7.82 2.86 -9.06
N TYR A 62 -6.59 2.59 -8.66
CA TYR A 62 -5.50 3.56 -8.68
C TYR A 62 -4.83 3.57 -10.06
N HIS A 63 -3.82 4.43 -10.21
CA HIS A 63 -2.94 4.40 -11.36
C HIS A 63 -2.27 3.03 -11.55
N ARG A 64 -1.93 2.65 -12.80
CA ARG A 64 -1.39 1.32 -13.12
C ARG A 64 -0.06 1.02 -12.42
N ARG A 65 0.74 2.05 -12.17
CA ARG A 65 2.08 1.95 -11.56
C ARG A 65 1.97 2.13 -10.04
N MET A 66 2.53 1.18 -9.30
CA MET A 66 2.61 1.17 -7.84
C MET A 66 4.07 1.22 -7.41
N PHE A 67 4.41 2.09 -6.47
CA PHE A 67 5.76 2.17 -5.93
C PHE A 67 5.87 1.37 -4.64
N MET A 68 6.84 0.45 -4.56
CA MET A 68 7.02 -0.41 -3.40
C MET A 68 8.42 -0.23 -2.82
N ALA A 69 8.50 0.11 -1.54
CA ALA A 69 9.75 0.15 -0.79
C ALA A 69 10.12 -1.28 -0.32
N PRO A 70 11.24 -1.87 -0.77
CA PRO A 70 11.64 -3.19 -0.31
C PRO A 70 12.08 -3.17 1.16
N PRO A 71 11.85 -4.25 1.93
CA PRO A 71 12.42 -4.41 3.26
C PRO A 71 13.94 -4.21 3.22
N TRP A 72 14.42 -3.34 4.11
CA TRP A 72 15.82 -2.92 4.11
C TRP A 72 16.42 -3.09 5.52
N PRO A 73 17.06 -4.24 5.79
CA PRO A 73 17.66 -4.54 7.08
C PRO A 73 18.65 -3.48 7.55
N ASP A 74 19.50 -2.97 6.65
CA ASP A 74 20.61 -2.07 6.99
C ASP A 74 20.16 -0.72 7.60
N ILE A 75 18.91 -0.32 7.35
CA ILE A 75 18.31 0.89 7.92
C ILE A 75 17.10 0.56 8.81
N TYR A 76 16.85 -0.72 9.06
CA TYR A 76 15.73 -1.15 9.87
C TYR A 76 16.07 -0.97 11.34
N VAL A 77 15.48 0.04 11.96
CA VAL A 77 15.55 0.32 13.39
C VAL A 77 14.13 0.26 13.93
N THR A 78 13.95 -0.42 15.05
CA THR A 78 12.73 -0.35 15.86
C THR A 78 12.77 0.93 16.68
N ASP A 79 11.79 1.80 16.47
CA ASP A 79 11.55 2.99 17.28
C ASP A 79 10.14 2.92 17.91
N THR A 80 9.73 3.99 18.60
CA THR A 80 8.42 4.06 19.28
C THR A 80 7.23 3.95 18.32
N ASP A 81 7.44 4.22 17.02
CA ASP A 81 6.42 4.23 16.00
C ASP A 81 6.40 2.89 15.21
N ARG A 82 7.53 2.18 15.13
CA ARG A 82 7.68 0.88 14.46
C ARG A 82 7.51 -0.29 15.41
N LYS A 83 6.26 -0.64 15.68
CA LYS A 83 5.90 -1.72 16.62
C LYS A 83 5.93 -3.12 16.01
N HIS A 84 5.93 -3.25 14.69
CA HIS A 84 5.91 -4.54 13.98
C HIS A 84 7.33 -4.95 13.64
N GLY A 85 7.73 -6.18 13.98
CA GLY A 85 9.05 -6.70 13.71
C GLY A 85 9.36 -6.83 12.21
N PHE A 86 10.64 -6.91 11.87
CA PHE A 86 11.13 -6.98 10.49
C PHE A 86 10.47 -8.11 9.69
N ASP A 87 10.26 -9.27 10.31
CA ASP A 87 9.63 -10.42 9.67
C ASP A 87 8.18 -10.15 9.26
N ALA A 88 7.43 -9.39 10.06
CA ALA A 88 6.07 -9.00 9.70
C ALA A 88 6.07 -8.07 8.47
N ALA A 89 7.02 -7.14 8.38
CA ALA A 89 7.18 -6.28 7.22
C ALA A 89 7.58 -7.08 5.96
N VAL A 90 8.41 -8.11 6.12
CA VAL A 90 8.77 -9.01 5.01
C VAL A 90 7.57 -9.83 4.53
N VAL A 91 6.75 -10.35 5.45
CA VAL A 91 5.52 -11.10 5.12
C VAL A 91 4.52 -10.20 4.39
N GLU A 92 4.29 -8.99 4.92
CA GLU A 92 3.42 -7.98 4.29
C GLU A 92 3.91 -7.62 2.88
N TYR A 93 5.21 -7.33 2.74
CA TYR A 93 5.81 -7.03 1.44
C TYR A 93 5.60 -8.16 0.43
N ARG A 94 5.84 -9.43 0.81
CA ARG A 94 5.62 -10.58 -0.09
C ARG A 94 4.17 -10.69 -0.54
N ARG A 95 3.22 -10.59 0.41
CA ARG A 95 1.79 -10.61 0.10
C ARG A 95 1.42 -9.53 -0.92
N LEU A 96 1.91 -8.30 -0.72
CA LEU A 96 1.63 -7.19 -1.63
C LEU A 96 2.28 -7.38 -3.00
N MET A 97 3.51 -7.88 -3.05
CA MET A 97 4.20 -8.18 -4.32
C MET A 97 3.49 -9.25 -5.16
N GLU A 98 2.70 -10.13 -4.54
CA GLU A 98 1.83 -11.09 -5.25
C GLU A 98 0.47 -10.47 -5.60
N THR A 99 -0.08 -9.67 -4.69
CA THR A 99 -1.41 -9.04 -4.81
C THR A 99 -1.48 -8.04 -5.96
N TYR A 100 -0.51 -7.13 -6.06
CA TYR A 100 -0.56 -6.05 -7.05
C TYR A 100 -0.54 -6.59 -8.49
N PRO A 101 0.39 -7.50 -8.88
CA PRO A 101 0.37 -8.10 -10.22
C PRO A 101 -0.89 -8.93 -10.51
N ALA A 102 -1.46 -9.63 -9.52
CA ALA A 102 -2.71 -10.38 -9.69
C ALA A 102 -3.93 -9.47 -9.98
N LEU A 103 -3.81 -8.19 -9.61
CA LEU A 103 -4.71 -7.10 -9.93
C LEU A 103 -4.22 -6.26 -11.12
N GLU A 104 -3.30 -6.76 -11.94
CA GLU A 104 -2.79 -6.11 -13.16
C GLU A 104 -2.09 -4.76 -12.91
N TYR A 105 -1.60 -4.52 -11.69
CA TYR A 105 -0.73 -3.38 -11.40
C TYR A 105 0.73 -3.70 -11.74
N GLU A 106 1.43 -2.69 -12.25
CA GLU A 106 2.88 -2.70 -12.45
C GLU A 106 3.56 -2.22 -11.17
N VAL A 107 4.35 -3.08 -10.52
CA VAL A 107 5.07 -2.71 -9.29
C VAL A 107 6.48 -2.25 -9.63
N LEU A 108 6.79 -1.00 -9.29
CA LEU A 108 8.11 -0.40 -9.38
C LEU A 108 8.78 -0.41 -8.02
N HIS A 109 9.90 -1.12 -7.91
CA HIS A 109 10.68 -1.18 -6.69
C HIS A 109 11.45 0.12 -6.50
N LEU A 110 11.25 0.77 -5.35
CA LEU A 110 12.06 1.92 -4.99
C LEU A 110 13.50 1.48 -4.72
N PRO A 111 14.50 2.20 -5.25
CA PRO A 111 15.89 1.86 -5.02
C PRO A 111 16.23 2.00 -3.52
N LYS A 112 17.09 1.11 -3.02
CA LYS A 112 17.69 1.21 -1.69
C LYS A 112 18.74 2.32 -1.69
N SER A 113 18.28 3.57 -1.70
CA SER A 113 19.09 4.78 -1.80
C SER A 113 18.55 5.86 -0.85
N THR A 114 19.10 7.06 -0.94
CA THR A 114 18.66 8.22 -0.18
C THR A 114 17.20 8.57 -0.48
N THR A 115 16.55 9.28 0.45
CA THR A 115 15.16 9.73 0.25
C THR A 115 15.00 10.64 -0.97
N ALA A 116 15.97 11.53 -1.23
CA ALA A 116 15.96 12.40 -2.40
C ALA A 116 15.99 11.57 -3.71
N ALA A 117 16.93 10.63 -3.83
CA ALA A 117 17.03 9.78 -5.02
C ALA A 117 15.78 8.93 -5.27
N ARG A 118 15.08 8.49 -4.21
CA ARG A 118 13.79 7.79 -4.33
C ARG A 118 12.67 8.70 -4.82
N ALA A 119 12.62 9.94 -4.34
CA ALA A 119 11.65 10.93 -4.81
C ALA A 119 11.87 11.25 -6.30
N ASP A 120 13.13 11.47 -6.70
CA ASP A 120 13.49 11.70 -8.11
C ASP A 120 13.08 10.51 -9.00
N PHE A 121 13.30 9.28 -8.53
CA PHE A 121 12.88 8.06 -9.23
C PHE A 121 11.36 8.00 -9.42
N VAL A 122 10.58 8.34 -8.38
CA VAL A 122 9.11 8.37 -8.46
C VAL A 122 8.66 9.39 -9.50
N LEU A 123 9.17 10.63 -9.42
CA LEU A 123 8.80 11.71 -10.33
C LEU A 123 9.16 11.37 -11.79
N ALA A 124 10.36 10.86 -12.04
CA ALA A 124 10.78 10.42 -13.37
C ALA A 124 9.93 9.26 -13.93
N SER A 125 9.31 8.46 -13.06
CA SER A 125 8.42 7.36 -13.45
C SER A 125 6.99 7.80 -13.74
N LEU A 126 6.65 9.09 -13.56
CA LEU A 126 5.35 9.66 -13.91
C LEU A 126 5.28 10.17 -15.36
N ASP A 127 6.41 10.55 -15.94
CA ASP A 127 6.51 11.21 -17.25
C ASP A 127 6.40 10.26 -18.47
N GLY A 128 5.48 9.30 -18.44
CA GLY A 128 5.29 8.34 -19.54
C GLY A 128 3.84 7.99 -19.82
#